data_AF-A0A813JXG1-F1
#
_entry.id   AF-A0A813JXG1-F1
#
_cell.length_a   1.000
_cell.length_b   1.000
_cell.length_c   1.000
_cell.angle_alpha   90.00
_cell.angle_beta   90.00
_cell.angle_gamma   90.00
#
_symmetry.space_group_name_H-M   'P 1'
#
loop_
_entity.id
_entity.type
_entity.pdbx_description
1 polymer ?
#
loop_
_entity_poly.entity_id
_entity_poly.type
_entity_poly.pdbx_seq_one_letter_code
_entity_poly.pdbx_strand_id
1 'polypeptide(L)' 'MAGGCAIFCTIMSGVAVPLLLFFGLLCLNGSPMIEIPEHTKPDAGMGCFMAAFLYAGTFVYAYSKMQAAALKGN' A
#
# COMPACT_ATOMS: atom_id res chain seq x y z
N MET A 1 -4.51 -24.11 -5.65
CA MET A 1 -3.63 -23.23 -4.83
C MET A 1 -3.64 -21.74 -5.24
N ALA A 2 -4.00 -21.34 -6.47
CA ALA A 2 -3.92 -19.93 -6.91
C ALA A 2 -4.89 -18.95 -6.22
N GLY A 3 -6.01 -19.43 -5.64
CA GLY A 3 -7.00 -18.56 -4.99
C GLY A 3 -6.53 -17.92 -3.68
N GLY A 4 -5.74 -18.64 -2.87
CA GLY A 4 -5.26 -18.13 -1.58
C GLY A 4 -4.25 -16.99 -1.72
N CYS A 5 -3.40 -17.04 -2.74
CA CYS A 5 -2.40 -15.99 -3.00
C CYS A 5 -3.05 -14.67 -3.43
N ALA A 6 -4.11 -14.72 -4.24
CA ALA A 6 -4.84 -13.53 -4.70
C ALA A 6 -5.60 -12.84 -3.56
N ILE A 7 -6.24 -13.64 -2.68
CA ILE A 7 -6.94 -13.12 -1.50
C ILE A 7 -5.95 -12.44 -0.56
N PHE A 8 -4.83 -13.10 -0.25
CA PHE A 8 -3.79 -12.54 0.62
C PHE A 8 -3.17 -11.25 0.06
N CYS A 9 -2.84 -11.22 -1.24
CA CYS A 9 -2.33 -10.00 -1.90
C CYS A 9 -3.30 -8.82 -1.82
N THR A 10 -4.60 -9.09 -1.94
CA THR A 10 -5.63 -8.03 -1.91
C THR A 10 -5.83 -7.48 -0.51
N ILE A 11 -5.84 -8.35 0.51
CA ILE A 11 -5.95 -7.93 1.92
C ILE A 11 -4.71 -7.14 2.34
N MET A 12 -3.50 -7.64 2.06
CA MET A 12 -2.28 -6.91 2.41
C MET A 12 -2.18 -5.58 1.70
N SER A 13 -2.51 -5.51 0.41
CA SER A 13 -2.52 -4.24 -0.31
C SER A 13 -3.58 -3.27 0.23
N GLY A 14 -4.75 -3.78 0.65
CA GLY A 14 -5.80 -2.97 1.25
C GLY A 14 -5.40 -2.33 2.59
N VAL A 15 -4.60 -3.03 3.40
CA VAL A 15 -4.09 -2.50 4.68
C VAL A 15 -2.84 -1.63 4.49
N ALA A 16 -1.97 -1.97 3.54
CA ALA A 16 -0.71 -1.25 3.30
C ALA A 16 -0.92 0.18 2.81
N VAL A 17 -1.91 0.42 1.93
CA VAL A 17 -2.18 1.75 1.35
C VAL A 17 -2.47 2.83 2.41
N PRO A 18 -3.45 2.67 3.33
CA PRO A 18 -3.73 3.69 4.34
C PRO A 18 -2.57 3.87 5.35
N LEU A 19 -1.86 2.79 5.69
CA LEU A 19 -0.70 2.83 6.59
C LEU A 19 0.46 3.61 5.98
N LEU A 20 0.79 3.37 4.71
CA LEU A 20 1.87 4.06 4.00
C LEU A 20 1.53 5.53 3.71
N LEU A 21 0.27 5.86 3.42
CA LEU A 21 -0.19 7.24 3.33
C LEU A 21 -0.05 7.98 4.65
N PHE A 22 -0.43 7.34 5.76
CA PHE A 22 -0.28 7.91 7.09
C PHE A 22 1.20 8.16 7.44
N PHE A 23 2.08 7.18 7.17
CA PHE A 23 3.52 7.36 7.37
C PHE A 23 4.12 8.44 6.47
N GLY A 24 3.70 8.52 5.20
CA GLY A 24 4.12 9.59 4.29
C GLY A 24 3.75 10.98 4.82
N LEU A 25 2.52 11.16 5.33
CA LEU A 25 2.09 12.41 5.96
C LEU A 25 2.87 12.73 7.25
N LEU A 26 3.18 11.72 8.07
CA LEU A 26 3.98 11.91 9.29
C LEU A 26 5.43 12.31 8.99
N CYS A 27 6.03 11.73 7.95
CA CYS A 27 7.37 12.09 7.49
C CYS A 27 7.41 13.52 6.92
N LEU A 28 6.37 13.95 6.21
CA LEU A 28 6.25 15.33 5.71
C LEU A 28 5.99 16.36 6.82
N ASN A 29 5.27 15.99 7.88
CA ASN A 29 5.03 16.86 9.04
C ASN A 29 6.20 16.89 10.03
N GLY A 30 7.30 16.17 9.76
CA GLY A 30 8.50 16.18 10.61
C GLY A 30 8.31 15.52 11.99
N SER A 31 7.23 14.76 12.18
CA SER A 31 6.88 14.17 13.48
C SER A 31 8.02 13.32 14.06
N PRO A 32 8.24 13.35 15.40
CA PRO A 32 9.31 12.61 16.07
C PRO A 32 9.03 11.10 16.16
N MET A 33 7.90 10.62 15.62
CA MET A 33 7.55 9.20 15.60
C MET A 33 8.50 8.37 14.71
N ILE A 34 9.23 9.03 13.80
CA ILE A 34 10.23 8.41 12.94
C ILE A 34 11.60 9.03 13.22
N GLU A 35 12.46 8.25 13.89
CA GLU A 35 13.81 8.64 14.28
C GLU A 35 14.74 8.51 13.06
N ILE A 36 14.68 9.49 12.17
CA ILE A 36 15.49 9.60 10.95
C ILE A 36 16.10 11.01 10.92
N PRO A 37 17.37 11.17 10.51
CA PRO A 37 18.00 12.47 10.36
C PRO A 37 17.12 13.41 9.52
N GLU A 38 16.89 14.61 10.06
CA GLU A 38 15.95 15.63 9.58
C GLU A 38 16.12 16.00 8.10
N HIS A 39 17.36 15.93 7.59
CA HIS A 39 17.70 16.10 6.18
C HIS A 39 17.05 15.05 5.24
N THR A 40 16.80 13.83 5.73
CA THR A 40 16.36 12.66 4.93
C THR A 40 14.90 12.28 5.17
N LYS A 41 14.23 12.95 6.13
CA LYS A 41 12.78 12.80 6.38
C LYS A 41 11.91 13.01 5.12
N PRO A 42 12.14 14.02 4.26
CA PRO A 42 11.32 14.19 3.07
C PRO A 42 11.54 13.09 2.03
N ASP A 43 12.77 12.60 1.84
CA ASP A 43 13.06 11.46 0.97
C ASP A 43 12.38 10.17 1.45
N ALA A 44 12.36 9.94 2.78
CA ALA A 44 11.62 8.82 3.36
C ALA A 44 10.10 8.94 3.13
N GLY A 45 9.55 10.16 3.25
CA GLY A 45 8.14 10.45 2.94
C GLY A 45 7.79 10.18 1.48
N MET A 46 8.64 10.58 0.54
CA MET A 46 8.52 10.25 -0.89
C MET A 46 8.51 8.74 -1.12
N GLY A 47 9.38 7.99 -0.43
CA GLY A 47 9.40 6.52 -0.48
C GLY A 47 8.08 5.90 -0.01
N CYS A 48 7.51 6.39 1.10
CA CYS A 48 6.20 5.93 1.59
C CYS A 48 5.06 6.23 0.59
N PHE A 49 5.06 7.41 -0.04
CA PHE A 49 4.07 7.75 -1.07
C PHE A 49 4.21 6.88 -2.32
N MET A 50 5.43 6.63 -2.78
CA MET A 50 5.67 5.76 -3.94
C MET A 50 5.26 4.31 -3.66
N ALA A 51 5.55 3.81 -2.45
CA ALA A 51 5.10 2.50 -2.01
C ALA A 51 3.57 2.43 -1.92
N ALA A 52 2.90 3.44 -1.35
CA ALA A 52 1.45 3.50 -1.29
C ALA A 52 0.81 3.43 -2.69
N PHE A 53 1.40 4.13 -3.68
CA PHE A 53 0.95 4.09 -5.06
C PHE A 53 1.09 2.70 -5.70
N LEU A 54 2.24 2.03 -5.49
CA LEU A 54 2.48 0.67 -5.97
C LEU A 54 1.52 -0.36 -5.34
N TYR A 55 1.26 -0.26 -4.03
CA TYR A 55 0.28 -1.12 -3.35
C TYR A 55 -1.16 -0.83 -3.81
N ALA A 56 -1.51 0.43 -4.08
CA ALA A 56 -2.81 0.77 -4.65
C ALA A 56 -2.99 0.18 -6.07
N GLY A 57 -1.96 0.28 -6.91
CA GLY A 57 -1.97 -0.36 -8.24
C GLY A 57 -2.09 -1.89 -8.17
N THR A 58 -1.36 -2.50 -7.22
CA THR A 58 -1.42 -3.95 -6.97
C THR A 58 -2.80 -4.37 -6.47
N PHE A 59 -3.42 -3.56 -5.60
CA PHE A 59 -4.79 -3.77 -5.15
C PHE A 59 -5.77 -3.72 -6.33
N VAL A 60 -5.70 -2.72 -7.19
CA VAL A 60 -6.58 -2.62 -8.38
C VAL A 60 -6.38 -3.82 -9.31
N TYR A 61 -5.15 -4.21 -9.60
CA TYR A 61 -4.85 -5.35 -10.47
C TYR A 61 -5.37 -6.68 -9.88
N ALA A 62 -5.10 -6.93 -8.60
CA ALA A 62 -5.60 -8.10 -7.89
C ALA A 62 -7.13 -8.09 -7.80
N TYR A 63 -7.74 -6.93 -7.58
CA TYR A 63 -9.18 -6.75 -7.49
C TYR A 63 -9.87 -6.97 -8.85
N SER A 64 -9.28 -6.54 -9.97
CA SER A 64 -9.80 -6.85 -11.31
C SER A 64 -9.73 -8.35 -11.63
N LYS A 65 -8.64 -9.03 -11.24
CA LYS A 65 -8.51 -10.49 -11.39
C LYS A 65 -9.46 -11.25 -10.45
N MET A 66 -9.68 -10.74 -9.23
CA MET A 66 -10.64 -11.31 -8.28
C MET A 66 -12.09 -11.04 -8.67
N GLN A 67 -12.45 -9.86 -9.18
CA GLN A 67 -13.80 -9.59 -9.72
C GLN A 67 -14.10 -10.46 -10.95
N ALA A 68 -13.14 -10.64 -11.85
CA ALA A 68 -13.29 -11.56 -12.99
C ALA A 68 -13.47 -13.03 -12.54
N ALA A 69 -12.93 -13.41 -11.38
CA ALA A 69 -13.17 -14.72 -10.76
C ALA A 69 -14.50 -14.77 -9.97
N ALA A 70 -14.93 -13.67 -9.36
CA ALA A 70 -16.18 -13.55 -8.61
C ALA A 70 -17.43 -13.51 -9.53
N LEU A 71 -17.31 -13.04 -10.77
CA LEU A 71 -18.38 -13.09 -11.79
C LEU A 71 -18.47 -14.45 -12.50
N LYS A 72 -17.46 -15.32 -12.35
CA LYS A 72 -17.43 -16.71 -12.85
C LYS A 72 -17.88 -17.71 -11.78
N GLY A 73 -18.83 -17.29 -10.94
CA GLY A 73 -19.41 -18.08 -9.86
C GLY A 73 -20.94 -17.87 -9.72
N ASN A 74 -21.60 -17.33 -10.75
CA ASN A 74 -23.07 -17.31 -10.87
C ASN A 74 -23.49 -18.16 -12.07
#